data_AF-A0A0K8P3Q2-F1
#
_entry.id   AF-A0A0K8P3Q2-F1
#
_cell.length_a   1.000
_cell.length_b   1.000
_cell.length_c   1.000
_cell.angle_alpha   90.00
_cell.angle_beta   90.00
_cell.angle_gamma   90.00
#
_symmetry.space_group_name_H-M   'P 1'
#
loop_
_entity.id
_entity.type
_entity.pdbx_description
1 polymer ?
#
loop_
_entity_poly.entity_id
_entity_poly.type
_entity_poly.pdbx_seq_one_letter_code
_entity_poly.pdbx_strand_id
1 'polypeptide(L)'
;MGLEAGALSDLGFNRVAQVLAVLGLDFDPPSQAARARKRGLWMAAKNASVSYAQEVPPDALGHALVSGSVPEGYAAHLTHLLDEAPVPLVVMAVEEAAANEGVSPKVVWRKVAQLARSLAVHRQGLWA
;
A
#
# COMPACT_ATOMS: atom_id res chain seq x y z
N MET A 1 24.73 -19.68 -16.96
CA MET A 1 23.32 -19.64 -17.38
C MET A 1 22.46 -19.17 -16.22
N GLY A 2 22.25 -17.88 -16.09
CA GLY A 2 21.47 -17.30 -14.99
C GLY A 2 21.43 -15.78 -15.08
N LEU A 3 21.23 -15.25 -16.29
CA LEU A 3 21.30 -13.82 -16.60
C LEU A 3 20.29 -13.45 -17.72
N GLU A 4 19.06 -13.96 -17.71
CA GLU A 4 18.12 -13.66 -18.83
C GLU A 4 16.66 -13.35 -18.45
N ALA A 5 16.35 -12.97 -17.20
CA ALA A 5 14.98 -12.60 -16.85
C ALA A 5 14.88 -11.52 -15.76
N GLY A 6 15.11 -10.25 -16.12
CA GLY A 6 14.54 -9.10 -15.39
C GLY A 6 14.91 -8.92 -13.91
N ALA A 7 16.03 -9.48 -13.44
CA ALA A 7 16.39 -9.54 -12.01
C ALA A 7 17.08 -8.28 -11.45
N LEU A 8 16.59 -7.07 -11.78
CA LEU A 8 17.24 -5.84 -11.30
C LEU A 8 16.89 -5.42 -9.86
N SER A 9 15.92 -6.07 -9.19
CA SER A 9 15.58 -5.78 -7.78
C SER A 9 16.05 -6.85 -6.78
N ASP A 10 16.43 -8.04 -7.26
CA ASP A 10 16.63 -9.22 -6.41
C ASP A 10 18.06 -9.35 -5.87
N LEU A 11 19.03 -8.61 -6.43
CA LEU A 11 20.43 -8.65 -6.01
C LEU A 11 20.70 -7.94 -4.68
N GLY A 12 19.89 -6.95 -4.30
CA GLY A 12 20.09 -6.15 -3.09
C GLY A 12 19.77 -6.92 -1.82
N PHE A 13 18.52 -7.41 -1.71
CA PHE A 13 18.05 -8.13 -0.53
C PHE A 13 18.81 -9.44 -0.31
N ASN A 14 19.01 -10.23 -1.37
CA ASN A 14 19.74 -11.49 -1.27
C ASN A 14 21.19 -11.29 -0.82
N ARG A 15 21.87 -10.23 -1.29
CA ARG A 15 23.22 -9.91 -0.85
C ARG A 15 23.26 -9.46 0.62
N VAL A 16 22.29 -8.65 1.06
CA VAL A 16 22.17 -8.26 2.47
C VAL A 16 21.91 -9.48 3.35
N ALA A 17 20.97 -10.34 2.96
CA ALA A 17 20.66 -11.59 3.68
C ALA A 17 21.88 -12.51 3.78
N GLN A 18 22.67 -12.64 2.71
CA GLN A 18 23.92 -13.40 2.72
C GLN A 18 24.95 -12.83 3.69
N VAL A 19 25.15 -11.50 3.72
CA VAL A 19 26.08 -10.86 4.66
C VAL A 19 25.62 -11.03 6.11
N LEU A 20 24.33 -10.86 6.38
CA LEU A 20 23.76 -11.08 7.71
C LEU A 20 23.94 -12.53 8.17
N ALA A 21 23.73 -13.51 7.29
CA ALA A 21 23.94 -14.92 7.59
C ALA A 21 25.41 -15.23 7.96
N VAL A 22 26.39 -14.62 7.27
CA VAL A 22 27.82 -14.76 7.62
C VAL A 22 28.12 -14.20 9.01
N LEU A 23 27.41 -13.15 9.43
CA LEU A 23 27.53 -12.55 10.76
C LEU A 23 26.73 -13.31 11.84
N GLY A 24 26.04 -14.40 11.51
CA GLY A 24 25.18 -15.14 12.43
C GLY A 24 23.90 -14.40 12.80
N LEU A 25 23.46 -13.46 11.96
CA LEU A 25 22.20 -12.73 12.12
C LEU A 25 21.13 -13.36 11.24
N ASP A 26 20.22 -14.10 11.86
CA ASP A 26 19.04 -14.63 11.19
C ASP A 26 17.95 -13.57 11.08
N PHE A 27 17.33 -13.49 9.91
CA PHE A 27 16.16 -12.64 9.67
C PHE A 27 15.05 -13.48 9.06
N ASP A 28 13.84 -13.32 9.60
CA ASP A 28 12.66 -13.88 8.96
C ASP A 28 12.47 -13.23 7.58
N PRO A 29 12.11 -14.01 6.54
CA PRO A 29 11.77 -13.45 5.25
C PRO A 29 10.64 -12.42 5.41
N PRO A 30 10.65 -11.31 4.64
CA PRO A 30 9.58 -10.33 4.67
C PRO A 30 8.24 -11.01 4.40
N SER A 31 7.28 -10.88 5.31
CA SER A 31 5.95 -11.47 5.15
C SER A 31 4.85 -10.44 5.39
N GLN A 32 3.67 -10.70 4.81
CA GLN A 32 2.46 -9.91 5.05
C GLN A 32 1.68 -10.44 6.27
N ALA A 33 2.06 -11.58 6.86
CA ALA A 33 1.26 -12.30 7.85
C ALA A 33 0.92 -11.45 9.09
N ALA A 34 1.86 -10.64 9.59
CA ALA A 34 1.61 -9.76 10.72
C ALA A 34 0.63 -8.61 10.40
N ARG A 35 0.54 -8.22 9.12
CA ARG A 35 -0.33 -7.14 8.64
C ARG A 35 -1.71 -7.64 8.22
N ALA A 36 -1.78 -8.85 7.66
CA ALA A 36 -3.04 -9.50 7.28
C ALA A 36 -4.03 -9.69 8.45
N ARG A 37 -3.54 -9.75 9.69
CA ARG A 37 -4.37 -9.83 10.90
C ARG A 37 -4.92 -8.47 11.36
N LYS A 38 -4.48 -7.37 10.74
CA LYS A 38 -4.88 -6.00 11.09
C LYS A 38 -6.01 -5.54 10.16
N ARG A 39 -6.86 -4.66 10.68
CA ARG A 39 -7.95 -4.02 9.93
C ARG A 39 -7.41 -2.77 9.21
N GLY A 40 -6.51 -2.98 8.25
CA GLY A 40 -5.83 -1.93 7.49
C GLY A 40 -6.77 -0.91 6.84
N LEU A 41 -7.83 -1.37 6.17
CA LEU A 41 -8.86 -0.51 5.58
C LEU A 41 -9.57 0.34 6.62
N TRP A 42 -9.96 -0.25 7.75
CA TRP A 42 -10.59 0.48 8.83
C TRP A 42 -9.64 1.54 9.43
N MET A 43 -8.38 1.18 9.64
CA MET A 43 -7.37 2.11 10.16
C MET A 43 -7.11 3.26 9.17
N ALA A 44 -7.01 2.97 7.88
CA ALA A 44 -6.82 3.97 6.83
C ALA A 44 -8.04 4.88 6.71
N ALA A 45 -9.26 4.33 6.76
CA ALA A 45 -10.50 5.09 6.77
C ALA A 45 -10.57 6.09 7.95
N LYS A 46 -10.18 5.65 9.16
CA LYS A 46 -10.09 6.54 10.32
C LYS A 46 -9.05 7.64 10.13
N ASN A 47 -7.87 7.29 9.62
CA ASN A 47 -6.81 8.27 9.34
C ASN A 47 -7.22 9.29 8.27
N ALA A 48 -7.89 8.86 7.19
CA ALA A 48 -8.41 9.72 6.14
C ALA A 48 -9.48 10.71 6.62
N SER A 49 -10.11 10.43 7.76
CA SER A 49 -11.29 11.16 8.26
C SER A 49 -11.00 12.10 9.42
N VAL A 50 -9.75 12.24 9.87
CA VAL A 50 -9.41 12.99 11.10
C VAL A 50 -9.85 14.45 11.09
N SER A 51 -9.96 15.08 9.92
CA SER A 51 -10.36 16.48 9.75
C SER A 51 -11.77 16.66 9.19
N TYR A 52 -12.53 15.58 9.02
CA TYR A 52 -13.84 15.61 8.36
C TYR A 52 -14.94 15.11 9.29
N ALA A 53 -16.10 15.76 9.25
CA ALA A 53 -17.25 15.38 10.09
C ALA A 53 -17.83 14.01 9.70
N GLN A 54 -17.75 13.66 8.41
CA GLN A 54 -18.17 12.37 7.89
C GLN A 54 -16.95 11.49 7.68
N GLU A 55 -17.00 10.28 8.23
CA GLU A 55 -15.96 9.28 8.02
C GLU A 55 -16.13 8.55 6.70
N VAL A 56 -15.02 8.19 6.05
CA VAL A 56 -15.03 7.28 4.90
C VAL A 56 -15.39 5.87 5.38
N PRO A 57 -16.42 5.20 4.84
CA PRO A 57 -16.64 3.80 5.12
C PRO A 57 -15.45 2.94 4.64
N PRO A 58 -14.96 1.97 5.43
CA PRO A 58 -13.82 1.13 5.03
C PRO A 58 -14.03 0.42 3.69
N ASP A 59 -15.26 -0.02 3.40
CA ASP A 59 -15.61 -0.69 2.15
C ASP A 59 -15.58 0.28 0.96
N ALA A 60 -16.02 1.52 1.17
CA ALA A 60 -15.95 2.57 0.14
C ALA A 60 -14.50 2.95 -0.16
N LEU A 61 -13.64 3.00 0.87
CA LEU A 61 -12.20 3.17 0.69
C LEU A 61 -11.59 1.99 -0.07
N GLY A 62 -11.93 0.75 0.30
CA GLY A 62 -11.45 -0.45 -0.39
C GLY A 62 -11.83 -0.45 -1.87
N HIS A 63 -13.10 -0.17 -2.18
CA HIS A 63 -13.57 -0.02 -3.55
C HIS A 63 -12.81 1.09 -4.30
N ALA A 64 -12.55 2.22 -3.65
CA ALA A 64 -11.79 3.31 -4.26
C ALA A 64 -10.36 2.86 -4.62
N LEU A 65 -9.67 2.18 -3.70
CA LEU A 65 -8.31 1.67 -3.92
C LEU A 65 -8.26 0.64 -5.05
N VAL A 66 -9.26 -0.22 -5.19
CA VAL A 66 -9.27 -1.28 -6.20
C VAL A 66 -9.70 -0.76 -7.57
N SER A 67 -10.73 0.09 -7.62
CA SER A 67 -11.20 0.68 -8.88
C SER A 67 -10.23 1.75 -9.41
N GLY A 68 -9.54 2.45 -8.51
CA GLY A 68 -8.81 3.68 -8.81
C GLY A 68 -9.74 4.88 -9.03
N SER A 69 -10.97 4.81 -8.53
CA SER A 69 -11.98 5.86 -8.63
C SER A 69 -12.32 6.42 -7.25
N VAL A 70 -12.51 7.73 -7.17
CA VAL A 70 -12.85 8.42 -5.93
C VAL A 70 -14.38 8.46 -5.79
N PRO A 71 -14.95 7.91 -4.70
CA PRO A 71 -16.39 8.03 -4.47
C PRO A 71 -16.76 9.50 -4.20
N GLU A 72 -17.95 9.90 -4.63
CA GLU A 72 -18.41 11.29 -4.51
C GLU A 72 -18.37 11.77 -3.06
N GLY A 73 -17.89 12.98 -2.83
CA GLY A 73 -17.75 13.58 -1.50
C GLY A 73 -16.49 13.17 -0.71
N TYR A 74 -15.68 12.22 -1.18
CA TYR A 74 -14.49 11.73 -0.45
C TYR A 74 -13.14 12.09 -1.07
N ALA A 75 -13.12 12.97 -2.08
CA ALA A 75 -11.86 13.40 -2.71
C ALA A 75 -10.89 13.99 -1.68
N ALA A 76 -11.39 14.83 -0.78
CA ALA A 76 -10.58 15.47 0.24
C ALA A 76 -9.98 14.46 1.24
N HIS A 77 -10.75 13.43 1.63
CA HIS A 77 -10.27 12.34 2.48
C HIS A 77 -9.18 11.52 1.80
N LEU A 78 -9.35 11.17 0.51
CA LEU A 78 -8.35 10.39 -0.22
C LEU A 78 -7.08 11.21 -0.50
N THR A 79 -7.21 12.51 -0.77
CA THR A 79 -6.05 13.41 -0.85
C THR A 79 -5.31 13.43 0.48
N HIS A 80 -6.02 13.62 1.60
CA HIS A 80 -5.41 13.61 2.93
C HIS A 80 -4.72 12.28 3.26
N LEU A 81 -5.37 11.15 2.97
CA LEU A 81 -4.79 9.83 3.18
C LEU A 81 -3.46 9.67 2.41
N LEU A 82 -3.44 10.04 1.13
CA LEU A 82 -2.26 9.85 0.27
C LEU A 82 -1.18 10.90 0.50
N ASP A 83 -1.52 12.05 1.09
CA ASP A 83 -0.54 13.06 1.46
C ASP A 83 -0.02 12.92 2.87
N GLU A 84 -0.76 12.35 3.83
CA GLU A 84 -0.35 12.40 5.25
C GLU A 84 -0.25 11.05 5.94
N ALA A 85 -0.91 10.00 5.42
CA ALA A 85 -0.86 8.70 6.07
C ALA A 85 0.55 8.11 6.07
N PRO A 86 0.94 7.40 7.14
CA PRO A 86 2.14 6.57 7.10
C PRO A 86 2.06 5.54 5.96
N VAL A 87 3.10 5.40 5.15
CA VAL A 87 3.13 4.41 4.05
C VAL A 87 2.73 3.01 4.51
N PRO A 88 3.22 2.47 5.65
CA PRO A 88 2.81 1.15 6.11
C PRO A 88 1.29 1.00 6.32
N LEU A 89 0.59 2.08 6.67
CA LEU A 89 -0.86 2.09 6.80
C LEU A 89 -1.54 1.90 5.44
N VAL A 90 -1.08 2.64 4.42
CA VAL A 90 -1.60 2.51 3.05
C VAL A 90 -1.30 1.11 2.49
N VAL A 91 -0.10 0.55 2.73
CA VAL A 91 0.22 -0.81 2.28
C VAL A 91 -0.70 -1.85 2.95
N MET A 92 -1.01 -1.71 4.25
CA MET A 92 -1.97 -2.59 4.92
C MET A 92 -3.38 -2.52 4.28
N ALA A 93 -3.87 -1.32 3.99
CA ALA A 93 -5.15 -1.13 3.33
C ALA A 93 -5.18 -1.72 1.91
N VAL A 94 -4.07 -1.58 1.16
CA VAL A 94 -3.90 -2.17 -0.18
C VAL A 94 -3.91 -3.70 -0.12
N GLU A 95 -3.19 -4.29 0.84
CA GLU A 95 -3.16 -5.76 1.01
C GLU A 95 -4.52 -6.31 1.39
N GLU A 96 -5.24 -5.66 2.31
CA GLU A 96 -6.58 -6.07 2.70
C GLU A 96 -7.58 -5.90 1.54
N ALA A 97 -7.56 -4.78 0.83
CA ALA A 97 -8.42 -4.56 -0.33
C ALA A 97 -8.14 -5.57 -1.47
N ALA A 98 -6.87 -5.88 -1.71
CA ALA A 98 -6.47 -6.89 -2.69
C ALA A 98 -6.95 -8.29 -2.30
N ALA A 99 -6.85 -8.65 -1.02
CA ALA A 99 -7.34 -9.92 -0.51
C ALA A 99 -8.87 -10.05 -0.63
N ASN A 100 -9.62 -8.98 -0.31
CA ASN A 100 -11.08 -8.96 -0.40
C ASN A 100 -11.59 -9.14 -1.84
N GLU A 101 -10.87 -8.60 -2.82
CA GLU A 101 -11.24 -8.66 -4.26
C GLU A 101 -10.55 -9.82 -5.01
N GLY A 102 -9.72 -10.62 -4.34
CA GLY A 102 -9.02 -11.75 -4.96
C GLY A 102 -8.00 -11.35 -6.02
N VAL A 103 -7.41 -10.15 -5.93
CA VAL A 103 -6.40 -9.63 -6.86
C VAL A 103 -5.04 -9.50 -6.20
N SER A 104 -3.97 -9.35 -6.99
CA SER A 104 -2.64 -9.11 -6.42
C SER A 104 -2.53 -7.68 -5.84
N PRO A 105 -1.84 -7.48 -4.70
CA PRO A 105 -1.59 -6.15 -4.14
C PRO A 105 -0.91 -5.18 -5.11
N LYS A 106 -0.09 -5.70 -6.04
CA LYS A 106 0.57 -4.90 -7.10
C LYS A 106 -0.44 -4.24 -8.05
N VAL A 107 -1.58 -4.89 -8.32
CA VAL A 107 -2.65 -4.31 -9.16
C VAL A 107 -3.29 -3.14 -8.43
N VAL A 108 -3.64 -3.31 -7.16
CA VAL A 108 -4.22 -2.25 -6.32
C VAL A 108 -3.23 -1.10 -6.10
N TRP A 109 -1.93 -1.39 -5.92
CA TRP A 109 -0.90 -0.36 -5.81
C TRP A 109 -0.83 0.55 -7.04
N ARG A 110 -0.94 -0.01 -8.25
CA ARG A 110 -1.01 0.80 -9.49
C ARG A 110 -2.23 1.72 -9.52
N LYS A 111 -3.33 1.32 -8.89
CA LYS A 111 -4.55 2.13 -8.75
C LYS A 111 -4.37 3.24 -7.72
N VAL A 112 -3.64 2.98 -6.63
CA VAL A 112 -3.18 4.03 -5.70
C VAL A 112 -2.32 5.06 -6.43
N ALA A 113 -1.37 4.63 -7.25
CA ALA A 113 -0.56 5.51 -8.08
C ALA A 113 -1.41 6.38 -9.03
N GLN A 114 -2.45 5.78 -9.62
CA GLN A 114 -3.40 6.48 -10.46
C GLN A 114 -4.19 7.54 -9.67
N LEU A 115 -4.71 7.18 -8.50
CA LEU A 115 -5.43 8.07 -7.61
C LEU A 115 -4.58 9.26 -7.16
N ALA A 116 -3.34 8.99 -6.75
CA ALA A 116 -2.38 10.01 -6.35
C ALA A 116 -2.17 11.07 -7.45
N ARG A 117 -2.03 10.63 -8.71
CA ARG A 117 -1.92 11.54 -9.86
C ARG A 117 -3.22 12.29 -10.14
N SER A 118 -4.37 11.61 -10.13
CA SER A 118 -5.66 12.26 -10.41
C SER A 118 -6.07 13.27 -9.35
N LEU A 119 -5.68 13.04 -8.09
CA LEU A 119 -5.94 13.92 -6.96
C LEU A 119 -4.85 14.98 -6.76
N ALA A 120 -3.82 15.00 -7.61
CA ALA A 120 -2.67 15.90 -7.54
C ALA A 120 -2.03 15.96 -6.14
N VAL A 121 -1.88 14.80 -5.48
CA VAL A 121 -1.30 14.70 -4.14
C VAL A 121 0.18 15.13 -4.18
N HIS A 122 0.63 15.86 -3.16
CA HIS A 122 2.00 16.36 -3.06
C HIS A 122 3.01 15.22 -3.09
N ARG A 123 2.69 14.09 -2.43
CA ARG A 123 3.57 12.90 -2.39
C ARG A 123 3.42 11.97 -3.60
N GLN A 124 2.92 12.43 -4.75
CA GLN A 124 2.67 11.57 -5.93
C GLN A 124 3.86 10.70 -6.37
N GLY A 125 5.11 11.19 -6.22
CA GLY A 125 6.31 10.43 -6.55
C GLY A 125 6.58 9.22 -5.63
N LEU A 126 6.02 9.22 -4.42
CA LEU A 126 6.08 8.10 -3.49
C LEU A 126 5.23 6.91 -3.95
N TRP A 127 4.17 7.21 -4.69
CA TRP A 127 3.16 6.23 -5.12
C TRP A 127 3.39 5.73 -6.55
N ALA A 128 4.37 6.29 -7.27
CA ALA A 128 4.64 6.03 -8.68
C ALA A 128 5.16 4.61 -8.98
#